data_AF-A0A131Y6X0-F1
#
_entry.id   AF-A0A131Y6X0-F1
#
_cell.length_a   1.000
_cell.length_b   1.000
_cell.length_c   1.000
_cell.angle_alpha   90.00
_cell.angle_beta   90.00
_cell.angle_gamma   90.00
#
_symmetry.space_group_name_H-M   'P 1'
#
loop_
_entity.id
_entity.type
_entity.pdbx_description
1 polymer ?
#
loop_
_entity_poly.entity_id
_entity_poly.type
_entity_poly.pdbx_seq_one_letter_code
_entity_poly.pdbx_strand_id
1 'polypeptide(L)'
;SPAWSESGLLPEFSVGVQQLLKGAPLPEAILGNLRRQMRQELISFLDDHNLLQEGSSGTLRWQYSDLGKFLATKYPKLLWDPPREGGDRRVEVWSTFMRRLSATRRSRRKTLKGDRSTDSP
;
A
#
# COMPACT_ATOMS: atom_id res chain seq x y z
N SER A 1 -4.50 -19.32 0.25
CA SER A 1 -3.93 -17.99 0.55
C SER A 1 -4.27 -17.03 -0.58
N PRO A 2 -4.28 -15.69 -0.42
CA PRO A 2 -4.68 -14.80 -1.50
C PRO A 2 -3.73 -14.88 -2.70
N ALA A 3 -4.22 -14.65 -3.92
CA ALA A 3 -3.50 -14.89 -5.18
C ALA A 3 -2.09 -14.26 -5.23
N TRP A 4 -1.88 -13.06 -4.65
CA TRP A 4 -0.56 -12.42 -4.59
C TRP A 4 0.47 -13.18 -3.73
N SER A 5 0.02 -13.99 -2.77
CA SER A 5 0.88 -14.81 -1.93
C SER A 5 1.24 -16.16 -2.56
N GLU A 6 0.37 -16.72 -3.41
CA GLU A 6 0.60 -18.03 -4.06
C GLU A 6 1.37 -17.91 -5.37
N SER A 7 1.21 -16.80 -6.09
CA SER A 7 1.91 -16.54 -7.35
C SER A 7 3.13 -15.62 -7.22
N GLY A 8 3.39 -15.09 -6.02
CA GLY A 8 4.50 -14.15 -5.77
C GLY A 8 4.39 -12.80 -6.51
N LEU A 9 3.24 -12.56 -7.14
CA LEU A 9 2.94 -11.42 -7.99
C LEU A 9 2.86 -10.13 -7.16
N LEU A 10 3.73 -9.20 -7.52
CA LEU A 10 3.73 -7.80 -7.11
C LEU A 10 3.89 -6.94 -8.35
N PRO A 11 3.52 -5.65 -8.32
CA PRO A 11 3.83 -4.77 -9.43
C PRO A 11 5.33 -4.71 -9.66
N GLU A 12 5.72 -4.54 -10.93
CA GLU A 12 7.02 -4.02 -11.27
C GLU A 12 7.08 -2.55 -10.86
N PHE A 13 7.59 -2.31 -9.66
CA PHE A 13 7.73 -0.94 -9.16
C PHE A 13 8.69 -0.13 -10.01
N SER A 14 8.36 1.14 -10.21
CA SER A 14 9.17 2.08 -10.99
C SER A 14 10.59 2.23 -10.45
N VAL A 15 11.52 2.67 -11.30
CA VAL A 15 12.94 2.86 -10.93
C VAL A 15 13.12 3.74 -9.69
N GLY A 16 12.29 4.77 -9.52
CA GLY A 16 12.30 5.61 -8.32
C GLY A 16 11.94 4.81 -7.07
N VAL A 17 10.84 4.04 -7.12
CA VAL A 17 10.42 3.20 -6.01
C VAL A 17 11.44 2.08 -5.73
N GLN A 18 12.14 1.55 -6.74
CA GLN A 18 13.21 0.57 -6.53
C GLN A 18 14.32 1.09 -5.58
N GLN A 19 14.62 2.40 -5.59
CA GLN A 19 15.58 2.98 -4.65
C GLN A 19 15.06 2.92 -3.20
N LEU A 20 13.76 3.15 -3.00
CA LEU A 20 13.09 3.02 -1.71
C LEU A 20 13.12 1.57 -1.21
N LEU A 21 12.84 0.60 -2.09
CA LEU A 21 12.83 -0.85 -1.76
C LEU A 21 14.22 -1.36 -1.35
N LYS A 22 15.28 -0.78 -1.92
CA LYS A 22 16.68 -1.16 -1.67
C LYS A 22 17.30 -0.46 -0.46
N GLY A 23 16.59 0.47 0.18
CA GLY A 23 17.10 1.20 1.34
C GLY A 23 18.09 2.31 0.97
N ALA A 24 17.90 2.98 -0.18
CA ALA A 24 18.81 4.03 -0.61
C ALA A 24 18.83 5.20 0.39
N PRO A 25 20.02 5.76 0.73
CA PRO A 25 20.16 6.87 1.65
C PRO A 25 19.78 8.19 0.97
N LEU A 26 18.47 8.47 0.93
CA LEU A 26 17.91 9.68 0.33
C LEU A 26 17.34 10.62 1.40
N PRO A 27 17.26 11.93 1.12
CA PRO A 27 16.56 12.88 2.00
C PRO A 27 15.11 12.47 2.26
N GLU A 28 14.61 12.72 3.48
CA GLU A 28 13.26 12.32 3.91
C GLU A 28 12.15 12.92 3.03
N ALA A 29 12.34 14.12 2.47
CA ALA A 29 11.41 14.71 1.51
C ALA A 29 11.27 13.86 0.24
N ILE A 30 12.38 13.31 -0.27
CA ILE A 30 12.39 12.41 -1.43
C ILE A 30 11.77 11.07 -1.05
N LEU A 31 12.17 10.50 0.10
CA LEU A 31 11.60 9.25 0.59
C LEU A 31 10.09 9.35 0.81
N GLY A 32 9.60 10.47 1.34
CA GLY A 32 8.17 10.74 1.49
C GLY A 32 7.40 10.70 0.16
N ASN A 33 7.99 11.27 -0.90
CA ASN A 33 7.42 11.22 -2.25
C ASN A 33 7.45 9.79 -2.83
N LEU A 34 8.57 9.08 -2.69
CA LEU A 34 8.70 7.70 -3.16
C LEU A 34 7.74 6.74 -2.44
N ARG A 35 7.52 6.90 -1.13
CA ARG A 35 6.51 6.11 -0.38
C ARG A 35 5.10 6.39 -0.88
N ARG A 36 4.79 7.65 -1.23
CA ARG A 36 3.50 8.03 -1.83
C ARG A 36 3.33 7.38 -3.20
N GLN A 37 4.36 7.44 -4.03
CA GLN A 37 4.37 6.83 -5.35
C GLN A 37 4.21 5.30 -5.26
N MET A 38 4.96 4.64 -4.38
CA MET A 38 4.83 3.20 -4.13
C MET A 38 3.40 2.82 -3.73
N ARG A 39 2.74 3.61 -2.87
CA ARG A 39 1.33 3.38 -2.52
C ARG A 39 0.42 3.48 -3.74
N GLN A 40 0.64 4.46 -4.62
CA GLN A 40 -0.17 4.62 -5.83
C GLN A 40 0.02 3.44 -6.80
N GLU A 41 1.27 3.05 -7.06
CA GLU A 41 1.59 1.90 -7.93
C GLU A 41 0.97 0.61 -7.38
N LEU A 42 1.09 0.38 -6.07
CA LEU A 42 0.49 -0.79 -5.42
C LEU A 42 -1.04 -0.73 -5.43
N ILE A 43 -1.65 0.44 -5.24
CA ILE A 43 -3.11 0.60 -5.35
C ILE A 43 -3.59 0.26 -6.77
N SER A 44 -2.94 0.80 -7.80
CA SER A 44 -3.30 0.51 -9.20
C SER A 44 -3.19 -0.98 -9.48
N PHE A 45 -2.08 -1.63 -9.12
CA PHE A 45 -1.94 -3.08 -9.24
C PHE A 45 -3.08 -3.85 -8.55
N LEU A 46 -3.41 -3.48 -7.31
CA LEU A 46 -4.49 -4.16 -6.59
C LEU A 46 -5.86 -3.91 -7.24
N ASP A 47 -6.09 -2.74 -7.83
CA ASP A 47 -7.33 -2.41 -8.54
C ASP A 47 -7.40 -3.18 -9.88
N ASP A 48 -6.34 -3.15 -10.69
CA ASP A 48 -6.25 -3.77 -12.01
C ASP A 48 -6.44 -5.30 -11.95
N HIS A 49 -5.93 -5.94 -10.89
CA HIS A 49 -6.07 -7.37 -10.65
C HIS A 49 -7.27 -7.76 -9.78
N ASN A 50 -8.17 -6.81 -9.46
CA ASN A 50 -9.33 -7.05 -8.60
C ASN A 50 -9.00 -7.67 -7.23
N LEU A 51 -7.88 -7.28 -6.64
CA LEU A 51 -7.36 -7.78 -5.37
C LEU A 51 -7.84 -6.92 -4.18
N LEU A 52 -8.07 -7.56 -3.03
CA LEU A 52 -8.47 -6.89 -1.78
C LEU A 52 -9.73 -6.01 -1.94
N GLN A 53 -10.71 -6.46 -2.73
CA GLN A 53 -11.94 -5.70 -3.00
C GLN A 53 -13.14 -6.12 -2.15
N GLU A 54 -13.18 -7.38 -1.74
CA GLU A 54 -14.37 -8.01 -1.17
C GLU A 54 -14.14 -8.55 0.24
N GLY A 55 -15.23 -8.64 1.00
CA GLY A 55 -15.25 -9.17 2.36
C GLY A 55 -15.52 -8.11 3.43
N SER A 56 -15.63 -8.59 4.67
CA SER A 56 -15.88 -7.73 5.82
C SER A 56 -14.69 -6.79 6.10
N SER A 57 -14.94 -5.72 6.86
CA SER A 57 -13.87 -4.83 7.35
C SER A 57 -12.76 -5.59 8.10
N GLY A 58 -13.10 -6.67 8.80
CA GLY A 58 -12.14 -7.54 9.49
C GLY A 58 -11.32 -8.37 8.51
N THR A 59 -11.97 -8.97 7.51
CA THR A 59 -11.30 -9.75 6.44
C THR A 59 -10.31 -8.89 5.67
N LEU A 60 -10.73 -7.71 5.22
CA LEU A 60 -9.85 -6.78 4.50
C LEU A 60 -8.65 -6.36 5.37
N ARG A 61 -8.86 -6.10 6.66
CA ARG A 61 -7.77 -5.78 7.59
C ARG A 61 -6.71 -6.88 7.62
N TRP A 62 -7.11 -8.14 7.72
CA TRP A 62 -6.19 -9.28 7.70
C TRP A 62 -5.45 -9.39 6.38
N GLN A 63 -6.15 -9.24 5.25
CA GLN A 63 -5.50 -9.34 3.95
C GLN A 63 -4.48 -8.20 3.70
N TYR A 64 -4.76 -6.97 4.15
CA TYR A 64 -3.76 -5.89 4.15
C TYR A 64 -2.59 -6.18 5.08
N SER A 65 -2.84 -6.82 6.23
CA SER A 65 -1.77 -7.27 7.14
C SER A 65 -0.86 -8.28 6.47
N ASP A 66 -1.40 -9.27 5.78
CA ASP A 66 -0.63 -10.31 5.12
C ASP A 66 0.17 -9.75 3.94
N LEU A 67 -0.40 -8.81 3.19
CA LEU A 67 0.34 -8.06 2.17
C LEU A 67 1.52 -7.29 2.78
N GLY A 68 1.33 -6.65 3.94
CA GLY A 68 2.38 -5.96 4.68
C GLY A 68 3.53 -6.88 5.06
N LYS A 69 3.21 -8.03 5.67
CA LYS A 69 4.20 -9.06 6.03
C LYS A 69 4.96 -9.59 4.81
N PHE A 70 4.23 -9.85 3.72
CA PHE A 70 4.83 -10.33 2.47
C PHE A 70 5.83 -9.31 1.89
N LEU A 71 5.44 -8.03 1.81
CA LEU A 71 6.33 -6.96 1.35
C LEU A 71 7.56 -6.80 2.25
N ALA A 72 7.40 -6.91 3.58
CA ALA A 72 8.52 -6.85 4.52
C ALA A 72 9.49 -8.02 4.34
N THR A 73 8.97 -9.20 3.99
CA THR A 73 9.79 -10.37 3.70
C THR A 73 10.52 -10.23 2.36
N LYS A 74 9.82 -9.76 1.32
CA LYS A 74 10.38 -9.62 -0.04
C LYS A 74 11.34 -8.43 -0.17
N TYR A 75 11.11 -7.35 0.57
CA TYR A 75 11.91 -6.12 0.56
C TYR A 75 12.37 -5.76 1.98
N PRO A 76 13.34 -6.51 2.55
CA PRO A 76 13.77 -6.31 3.93
C PRO A 76 14.43 -4.94 4.19
N LYS A 77 14.89 -4.27 3.12
CA LYS A 77 15.51 -2.93 3.18
C LYS A 77 14.53 -1.80 2.86
N LEU A 78 13.25 -2.09 2.68
CA LEU A 78 12.24 -1.09 2.38
C LEU A 78 12.17 -0.05 3.51
N LEU A 79 12.32 1.22 3.14
CA LEU A 79 12.17 2.34 4.05
C LEU A 79 10.67 2.68 4.22
N TRP A 80 10.05 2.05 5.21
CA TRP A 80 8.63 2.21 5.54
C TRP A 80 8.24 3.63 5.94
N ASP A 81 6.94 3.90 5.95
CA ASP A 81 6.41 5.13 6.55
C ASP A 81 6.81 5.19 8.03
N PRO A 82 7.32 6.34 8.51
CA PRO A 82 7.61 6.48 9.93
C PRO A 82 6.33 6.32 10.75
N PRO A 83 6.41 5.73 11.96
CA PRO A 83 5.28 5.67 12.87
C PRO A 83 4.81 7.08 13.21
N ARG A 84 3.55 7.22 13.63
CA ARG A 84 3.06 8.50 14.17
C ARG A 84 3.87 8.87 15.42
N GLU A 85 4.12 10.15 15.62
CA GLU A 85 4.65 10.66 16.88
C GLU A 85 3.73 10.21 18.03
N GLY A 86 4.32 9.61 19.07
CA GLY A 86 3.57 9.00 20.19
C GLY A 86 2.96 7.63 19.90
N GLY A 87 3.26 7.01 18.75
CA GLY A 87 2.83 5.65 18.43
C GLY A 87 3.51 4.60 19.31
N ASP A 88 2.78 3.51 19.59
CA ASP A 88 3.31 2.37 20.34
C ASP A 88 4.47 1.72 19.56
N ARG A 89 5.59 1.48 20.25
CA ARG A 89 6.80 0.83 19.69
C ARG A 89 6.56 -0.63 19.28
N ARG A 90 5.45 -1.24 19.72
CA ARG A 90 5.06 -2.62 19.37
C ARG A 90 4.40 -2.74 18.00
N VAL A 91 4.25 -1.63 17.28
CA VAL A 91 3.58 -1.60 16.00
C VAL A 91 4.52 -2.11 14.91
N GLU A 92 4.06 -3.12 14.16
CA GLU A 92 4.76 -3.70 13.00
C GLU A 92 5.20 -2.62 12.00
N VAL A 93 6.43 -2.72 11.49
CA VAL A 93 7.07 -1.70 10.62
C VAL A 93 6.25 -1.34 9.37
N TRP A 94 5.53 -2.31 8.80
CA TRP A 94 4.72 -2.14 7.58
C TRP A 94 3.31 -1.60 7.85
N SER A 95 2.86 -1.59 9.10
CA SER A 95 1.45 -1.34 9.45
C SER A 95 0.99 0.08 9.13
N THR A 96 1.83 1.09 9.39
CA THR A 96 1.53 2.50 9.07
C THR A 96 1.35 2.67 7.56
N PHE A 97 2.21 2.02 6.78
CA PHE A 97 2.10 2.01 5.33
C PHE A 97 0.78 1.38 4.85
N MET A 98 0.42 0.20 5.38
CA MET A 98 -0.83 -0.48 5.02
C MET A 98 -2.07 0.30 5.43
N ARG A 99 -2.03 0.98 6.58
CA ARG A 99 -3.11 1.87 7.00
C ARG A 99 -3.27 3.06 6.05
N ARG A 100 -2.16 3.69 5.64
CA ARG A 100 -2.18 4.81 4.68
C ARG A 100 -2.68 4.34 3.32
N LEU A 101 -2.18 3.21 2.83
CA LEU A 101 -2.57 2.60 1.57
C LEU A 101 -4.08 2.30 1.51
N SER A 102 -4.61 1.59 2.52
CA SER A 102 -6.04 1.26 2.57
C SER A 102 -6.93 2.51 2.65
N ALA A 103 -6.51 3.54 3.39
CA ALA A 103 -7.21 4.81 3.47
C ALA A 103 -7.20 5.57 2.12
N THR A 104 -6.03 5.68 1.47
CA THR A 104 -5.90 6.31 0.14
C THR A 104 -6.75 5.59 -0.89
N ARG A 105 -6.70 4.26 -0.93
CA ARG A 105 -7.50 3.44 -1.86
C ARG A 105 -9.00 3.62 -1.66
N ARG A 106 -9.45 3.62 -0.40
CA ARG A 106 -10.86 3.88 -0.06
C ARG A 106 -11.30 5.28 -0.51
N SER A 107 -10.45 6.29 -0.30
CA SER A 107 -10.74 7.66 -0.73
C SER A 107 -10.88 7.75 -2.25
N ARG A 108 -9.93 7.16 -3.00
CA ARG A 108 -9.96 7.10 -4.48
C ARG A 108 -11.23 6.45 -5.01
N ARG A 109 -11.69 5.37 -4.39
CA ARG A 109 -12.95 4.71 -4.80
C ARG A 109 -14.18 5.56 -4.51
N LYS A 110 -14.19 6.29 -3.39
CA LYS A 110 -15.30 7.20 -3.07
C LYS A 110 -15.41 8.33 -4.08
N THR A 111 -14.30 8.94 -4.50
CA THR A 111 -14.31 9.99 -5.52
C THR A 111 -14.79 9.46 -6.86
N LEU A 112 -14.28 8.29 -7.31
CA LEU A 112 -14.74 7.65 -8.56
C LEU A 112 -16.23 7.25 -8.55
N LYS A 113 -16.76 6.86 -7.38
CA LYS A 113 -18.19 6.53 -7.23
C LYS A 113 -19.06 7.81 -7.17
N GLY A 114 -18.54 8.88 -6.58
CA GLY A 114 -19.20 10.19 -6.51
C GLY A 114 -19.30 10.88 -7.88
N ASP A 115 -18.27 10.78 -8.72
CA ASP A 115 -18.29 11.32 -10.09
C ASP A 115 -19.34 10.64 -10.99
N ARG A 116 -19.68 9.36 -10.73
CA ARG A 116 -20.76 8.67 -11.45
C ARG A 116 -22.17 9.08 -11.01
N SER A 117 -22.32 9.86 -9.95
CA SER A 117 -23.64 10.31 -9.47
C SER A 117 -24.06 11.68 -9.99
N THR A 118 -23.20 12.37 -10.76
CA THR A 118 -23.51 13.68 -11.38
C THR A 118 -23.79 13.63 -12.88
N ASP A 119 -23.69 12.46 -13.50
CA ASP A 119 -24.17 12.21 -14.87
C ASP A 119 -25.40 11.30 -14.83
N SER A 120 -26.57 11.90 -14.74
CA SER A 120 -27.82 11.27 -15.18
C SER A 120 -28.64 12.39 -15.87
N PRO A 121 -29.01 12.22 -17.15
CA PRO A 121 -29.79 13.22 -17.90
C PRO A 121 -31.21 13.40 -17.34
#